data_AF-A0A6S6W815-F1
#
_entry.id   AF-A0A6S6W815-F1
#
_cell.length_a   1.000
_cell.length_b   1.000
_cell.length_c   1.000
_cell.angle_alpha   90.00
_cell.angle_beta   90.00
_cell.angle_gamma   90.00
#
_symmetry.space_group_name_H-M   'P 1'
#
loop_
_entity.id
_entity.type
_entity.pdbx_description
1 polymer ?
#
loop_
_entity_poly.entity_id
_entity_poly.type
_entity_poly.pdbx_seq_one_letter_code
_entity_poly.pdbx_strand_id
1 'polypeptide(L)'
;MVFLPHSTHTLQPLDVVLFKPLSQAYTQRLTTYLHEAQGLISIAKGDFFGLFWDAWVSVFSRETLISKAFETTGIWPKDPNVVLKRFTRTPERSSSSSRLSPSYWLQMERLVRAAVKNTRQDEAKKLSLTLHQVSVQNQLLQHENRGLHKALQHQKKHKKKGKALDLQQRQEYHGRAIFWSPRKVREARAREKVRADDEIEEKLQKARRKESREAAKVQRQIELEDRRAE
;
A
#
# COMPACT_ATOMS: atom_id res chain seq x y z
N MET A 1 4.64 -32.86 17.86
CA MET A 1 4.13 -32.06 19.00
C MET A 1 2.62 -32.03 18.87
N VAL A 2 1.89 -32.65 19.80
CA VAL A 2 0.41 -32.69 19.77
C VAL A 2 -0.08 -31.65 20.77
N PHE A 3 -0.87 -30.67 20.31
CA PHE A 3 -1.50 -29.70 21.21
C PHE A 3 -2.81 -30.28 21.73
N LEU A 4 -3.05 -30.14 23.04
CA LEU A 4 -4.31 -30.49 23.65
C LEU A 4 -5.42 -29.51 23.19
N PRO A 5 -6.69 -29.93 23.22
CA PRO A 5 -7.82 -29.03 23.02
C PRO A 5 -7.71 -27.77 23.91
N HIS A 6 -8.17 -26.62 23.40
CA HIS A 6 -8.16 -25.34 24.10
C HIS A 6 -6.79 -24.80 24.56
N SER A 7 -5.66 -25.37 24.10
CA SER A 7 -4.31 -24.94 24.52
C SER A 7 -3.65 -23.91 23.60
N THR A 8 -4.36 -23.41 22.58
CA THR A 8 -3.78 -22.55 21.54
C THR A 8 -3.29 -21.21 22.11
N HIS A 9 -4.12 -20.58 22.94
CA HIS A 9 -3.81 -19.33 23.64
C HIS A 9 -2.66 -19.43 24.67
N THR A 10 -2.12 -20.63 24.91
CA THR A 10 -1.07 -20.88 25.90
C THR A 10 0.21 -21.41 25.27
N LEU A 11 0.08 -22.36 24.35
CA LEU A 11 1.20 -23.11 23.79
C LEU A 11 1.50 -22.78 22.33
N GLN A 12 0.63 -22.07 21.61
CA GLN A 12 0.91 -21.72 20.21
C GLN A 12 1.60 -20.35 20.13
N PRO A 13 2.87 -20.27 19.68
CA PRO A 13 3.61 -19.01 19.60
C PRO A 13 2.90 -17.93 18.78
N LEU A 14 2.19 -18.37 17.73
CA LEU A 14 1.38 -17.52 16.87
C LEU A 14 0.28 -16.78 17.65
N ASP A 15 -0.54 -17.52 18.40
CA ASP A 15 -1.65 -16.96 19.19
C ASP A 15 -1.15 -16.14 20.39
N VAL A 16 -0.10 -16.61 21.06
CA VAL A 16 0.39 -16.01 22.30
C VAL A 16 1.09 -14.68 22.07
N VAL A 17 1.92 -14.58 21.02
CA VAL A 17 2.81 -13.43 20.82
C VAL A 17 2.66 -12.76 19.48
N LEU A 18 2.42 -13.50 18.39
CA LEU A 18 2.56 -12.94 17.04
C LEU A 18 1.30 -12.22 16.55
N PHE A 19 0.11 -12.76 16.81
CA PHE A 19 -1.13 -12.19 16.30
C PHE A 19 -1.55 -10.88 16.96
N LYS A 20 -1.27 -10.68 18.25
CA LYS A 20 -1.65 -9.45 18.95
C LYS A 20 -0.92 -8.21 18.41
N PRO A 21 0.43 -8.18 18.29
CA PRO A 21 1.16 -7.08 17.66
C PRO A 21 0.77 -6.89 16.19
N LEU A 22 0.57 -7.98 15.44
CA LEU A 22 0.12 -7.93 14.05
C LEU A 22 -1.26 -7.26 13.92
N SER A 23 -2.22 -7.66 14.75
CA SER A 23 -3.54 -7.05 14.80
C SER A 23 -3.47 -5.57 15.15
N GLN A 24 -2.65 -5.19 16.14
CA GLN A 24 -2.47 -3.79 16.54
C GLN A 24 -1.86 -2.95 15.40
N ALA A 25 -0.81 -3.45 14.76
CA ALA A 25 -0.18 -2.77 13.64
C ALA A 25 -1.12 -2.64 12.44
N TYR A 26 -1.93 -3.67 12.17
CA TYR A 26 -2.94 -3.63 11.13
C TYR A 26 -4.04 -2.61 11.44
N THR A 27 -4.54 -2.56 12.68
CA THR A 27 -5.50 -1.53 13.12
C THR A 27 -4.91 -0.12 12.98
N GLN A 28 -3.65 0.11 13.37
CA GLN A 28 -2.98 1.39 13.17
C GLN A 28 -2.81 1.76 11.69
N ARG A 29 -2.53 0.76 10.84
CA ARG A 29 -2.41 0.98 9.40
C ARG A 29 -3.76 1.35 8.79
N LEU A 30 -4.83 0.69 9.22
CA LEU A 30 -6.20 1.00 8.82
C LEU A 30 -6.63 2.39 9.26
N THR A 31 -6.38 2.78 10.51
CA THR A 31 -6.74 4.13 10.99
C THR A 31 -5.96 5.19 10.23
N THR A 32 -4.66 5.00 10.02
CA THR A 32 -3.83 5.92 9.22
C THR A 32 -4.37 6.04 7.79
N TYR A 33 -4.72 4.92 7.15
CA TYR A 33 -5.30 4.91 5.81
C TYR A 33 -6.63 5.68 5.76
N LEU A 34 -7.52 5.45 6.72
CA LEU A 34 -8.80 6.15 6.82
C LEU A 34 -8.63 7.65 7.07
N HIS A 35 -7.69 8.05 7.92
CA HIS A 35 -7.36 9.44 8.17
C HIS A 35 -6.76 10.11 6.93
N GLU A 36 -5.82 9.46 6.23
CA GLU A 36 -5.24 9.97 4.99
C GLU A 36 -6.29 10.14 3.89
N ALA A 37 -7.27 9.22 3.83
CA ALA A 37 -8.37 9.27 2.87
C ALA A 37 -9.55 10.14 3.32
N GLN A 38 -9.54 10.68 4.54
CA GLN A 38 -10.66 11.42 5.16
C GLN A 38 -12.01 10.68 5.09
N GLY A 39 -12.00 9.35 5.02
CA GLY A 39 -13.21 8.55 4.80
C GLY A 39 -13.86 8.70 3.41
N LEU A 40 -13.24 9.43 2.47
CA LEU A 40 -13.74 9.62 1.10
C LEU A 40 -13.65 8.35 0.24
N ILE A 41 -12.85 7.38 0.67
CA ILE A 41 -12.61 6.12 -0.03
C ILE A 41 -12.98 4.97 0.89
N SER A 42 -13.96 4.18 0.46
CA SER A 42 -14.31 2.93 1.12
C SER A 42 -13.21 1.90 0.95
N ILE A 43 -12.90 1.15 2.01
CA ILE A 43 -11.94 0.04 1.96
C ILE A 43 -12.55 -1.09 1.13
N ALA A 44 -11.88 -1.47 0.04
CA ALA A 44 -12.27 -2.60 -0.79
C ALA A 44 -11.45 -3.84 -0.42
N LYS A 45 -11.94 -5.04 -0.81
CA LYS A 45 -11.21 -6.30 -0.62
C LYS A 45 -9.81 -6.28 -1.25
N GLY A 46 -9.63 -5.54 -2.35
CA GLY A 46 -8.34 -5.37 -3.02
C GLY A 46 -7.29 -4.62 -2.19
N ASP A 47 -7.70 -3.81 -1.22
CA ASP A 47 -6.79 -3.05 -0.36
C ASP A 47 -6.22 -3.90 0.79
N PHE A 48 -6.89 -5.02 1.11
CA PHE A 48 -6.54 -5.88 2.24
C PHE A 48 -5.06 -6.28 2.19
N PHE A 49 -4.61 -6.86 1.08
CA PHE A 49 -3.26 -7.43 1.02
C PHE A 49 -2.17 -6.36 1.17
N GLY A 50 -2.34 -5.17 0.56
CA GLY A 50 -1.38 -4.09 0.70
C GLY A 50 -1.27 -3.60 2.15
N LEU A 51 -2.42 -3.34 2.78
CA LEU A 51 -2.47 -2.87 4.18
C LEU A 51 -1.96 -3.95 5.15
N PHE A 52 -2.31 -5.21 4.89
CA PHE A 52 -1.84 -6.36 5.67
C PHE A 52 -0.34 -6.55 5.53
N TRP A 53 0.20 -6.49 4.32
CA TRP A 53 1.62 -6.69 4.05
C TRP A 53 2.47 -5.60 4.70
N ASP A 54 2.03 -4.34 4.62
CA ASP A 54 2.69 -3.23 5.32
C ASP A 54 2.76 -3.46 6.84
N ALA A 55 1.65 -3.91 7.43
CA ALA A 55 1.58 -4.23 8.86
C ALA A 55 2.47 -5.44 9.22
N TRP A 56 2.46 -6.48 8.37
CA TRP A 56 3.29 -7.66 8.53
C TRP A 56 4.77 -7.30 8.52
N VAL A 57 5.24 -6.59 7.49
CA VAL A 57 6.64 -6.16 7.39
C VAL A 57 7.02 -5.29 8.58
N SER A 58 6.16 -4.36 9.02
CA SER A 58 6.43 -3.53 10.20
C SER A 58 6.67 -4.35 11.48
N VAL A 59 5.85 -5.39 11.71
CA VAL A 59 5.92 -6.22 12.92
C VAL A 59 7.06 -7.24 12.85
N PHE A 60 7.23 -7.90 11.71
CA PHE A 60 8.15 -9.01 11.54
C PHE A 60 9.54 -8.60 11.01
N SER A 61 9.78 -7.32 10.71
CA SER A 61 11.13 -6.81 10.40
C SER A 61 12.13 -6.99 11.55
N ARG A 62 11.64 -7.17 12.78
CA ARG A 62 12.49 -7.44 13.95
C ARG A 62 12.54 -8.94 14.18
N GLU A 63 13.67 -9.58 13.85
CA GLU A 63 13.92 -11.02 14.10
C GLU A 63 13.66 -11.40 15.57
N THR A 64 13.85 -10.46 16.49
CA THR A 64 13.64 -10.65 17.93
C THR A 64 12.21 -11.05 18.32
N LEU A 65 11.19 -10.71 17.52
CA LEU A 65 9.79 -11.01 17.87
C LEU A 65 9.48 -12.50 17.72
N ILE A 66 10.04 -13.15 16.69
CA ILE A 66 9.86 -14.58 16.45
C ILE A 66 10.56 -15.36 17.56
N SER A 67 11.81 -15.04 17.87
CA SER A 67 12.56 -15.70 18.96
C SER A 67 11.85 -15.55 20.31
N LYS A 68 11.34 -14.35 20.62
CA LYS A 68 10.54 -14.12 21.84
C LYS A 68 9.26 -14.95 21.87
N ALA A 69 8.60 -15.18 20.73
CA ALA A 69 7.38 -16.00 20.69
C ALA A 69 7.65 -17.45 21.11
N PHE A 70 8.80 -18.01 20.71
CA PHE A 70 9.21 -19.36 21.12
C PHE A 70 9.69 -19.43 22.57
N GLU A 71 10.42 -18.42 23.03
CA GLU A 71 10.90 -18.34 24.42
C GLU A 71 9.73 -18.24 25.39
N THR A 72 8.76 -17.38 25.08
CA THR A 72 7.60 -17.13 25.92
C THR A 72 6.61 -18.30 25.99
N THR A 73 6.62 -19.20 24.99
CA THR A 73 5.86 -20.45 25.03
C THR A 73 6.64 -21.60 25.67
N GLY A 74 7.92 -21.39 26.01
CA GLY A 74 8.78 -22.42 26.57
C GLY A 74 9.08 -23.57 25.61
N ILE A 75 8.79 -23.40 24.31
CA ILE A 75 9.07 -24.38 23.27
C ILE A 75 10.57 -24.35 22.94
N TRP A 76 11.12 -23.15 22.79
CA TRP A 76 12.53 -22.94 22.50
C TRP A 76 13.04 -21.62 23.12
N PRO A 77 14.00 -21.68 24.06
CA PRO A 77 14.55 -22.86 24.71
C PRO A 77 13.46 -23.67 25.46
N LYS A 78 13.65 -24.98 25.59
CA LYS A 78 12.67 -25.86 26.22
C LYS A 78 12.61 -25.60 27.74
N ASP A 79 11.62 -24.84 28.20
CA ASP A 79 11.39 -24.55 29.62
C ASP A 79 9.88 -24.54 29.96
N PRO A 80 9.36 -25.62 30.58
CA PRO A 80 7.96 -25.71 31.00
C PRO A 80 7.54 -24.67 32.05
N ASN A 81 8.49 -24.13 32.82
CA ASN A 81 8.19 -23.23 33.93
C ASN A 81 7.71 -21.85 33.46
N VAL A 82 8.05 -21.46 32.22
CA VAL A 82 7.61 -20.19 31.61
C VAL A 82 6.09 -20.10 31.55
N VAL A 83 5.43 -21.21 31.21
CA VAL A 83 3.97 -21.29 31.13
C VAL A 83 3.36 -21.30 32.53
N LEU A 84 3.95 -22.04 33.47
CA LEU A 84 3.48 -22.14 34.86
C LEU A 84 3.50 -20.78 35.58
N LYS A 85 4.55 -19.97 35.37
CA LYS A 85 4.70 -18.63 35.96
C LYS A 85 3.66 -17.61 35.49
N ARG A 86 2.97 -17.86 34.36
CA ARG A 86 1.91 -16.95 33.85
C ARG A 86 0.62 -17.06 34.65
N PHE A 87 0.35 -18.23 35.22
CA PHE A 87 -0.83 -18.45 36.04
C PHE A 87 -0.69 -17.87 37.46
N THR A 88 0.50 -17.37 37.81
CA THR A 88 0.80 -16.80 39.14
C THR A 88 0.92 -15.27 39.15
N ARG A 89 0.76 -14.57 38.01
CA ARG A 89 1.11 -13.14 37.92
C ARG A 89 0.01 -12.27 37.30
N THR A 90 -0.38 -11.21 38.00
CA THR A 90 -1.28 -10.13 37.54
C THR A 90 -0.53 -9.15 36.61
N PRO A 91 -1.14 -8.67 35.50
CA PRO A 91 -0.42 -7.85 34.53
C PRO A 91 -0.47 -6.35 34.86
N GLU A 92 0.69 -5.74 35.10
CA GLU A 92 0.87 -4.28 35.06
C GLU A 92 1.06 -3.80 33.61
N ARG A 93 0.39 -2.70 33.28
CA ARG A 93 0.29 -2.16 31.92
C ARG A 93 1.28 -1.00 31.75
N SER A 94 2.41 -1.23 31.10
CA SER A 94 3.38 -0.18 30.78
C SER A 94 2.90 0.66 29.60
N SER A 95 2.59 1.93 29.87
CA SER A 95 2.28 2.99 28.91
C SER A 95 3.55 3.45 28.20
N SER A 96 3.63 3.28 26.87
CA SER A 96 4.69 3.84 26.04
C SER A 96 4.24 5.20 25.47
N SER A 97 4.82 6.28 25.98
CA SER A 97 4.68 7.63 25.41
C SER A 97 5.55 7.76 24.16
N SER A 98 4.92 7.91 23.00
CA SER A 98 5.60 8.27 21.75
C SER A 98 5.87 9.78 21.73
N ARG A 99 7.15 10.16 21.85
CA ARG A 99 7.62 11.53 21.69
C ARG A 99 7.52 11.96 20.23
N LEU A 100 6.61 12.90 19.93
CA LEU A 100 6.54 13.57 18.64
C LEU A 100 7.79 14.44 18.43
N SER A 101 8.35 14.42 17.22
CA SER A 101 9.58 15.15 16.84
C SER A 101 9.29 16.64 16.57
N PRO A 102 9.84 17.59 17.34
CA PRO A 102 9.61 19.04 17.17
C PRO A 102 10.69 19.75 16.32
N SER A 103 11.27 19.09 15.31
CA SER A 103 12.49 19.59 14.65
C SER A 103 12.33 20.94 13.95
N TYR A 104 11.20 21.20 13.31
CA TYR A 104 11.00 22.43 12.51
C TYR A 104 10.69 23.67 13.34
N TRP A 105 9.88 23.54 14.40
CA TRP A 105 9.54 24.67 15.28
C TRP A 105 10.79 25.22 15.97
N LEU A 106 11.61 24.32 16.53
CA LEU A 106 12.82 24.69 17.25
C LEU A 106 13.82 25.47 16.36
N GLN A 107 13.84 25.19 15.05
CA GLN A 107 14.65 25.94 14.09
C GLN A 107 14.08 27.33 13.81
N MET A 108 12.76 27.45 13.59
CA MET A 108 12.10 28.74 13.35
C MET A 108 12.18 29.64 14.59
N GLU A 109 12.00 29.09 15.79
CA GLU A 109 12.11 29.85 17.04
C GLU A 109 13.51 30.43 17.25
N ARG A 110 14.56 29.67 16.93
CA ARG A 110 15.94 30.15 16.99
C ARG A 110 16.18 31.33 16.04
N LEU A 111 15.64 31.26 14.82
CA LEU A 111 15.75 32.36 13.85
C LEU A 111 15.01 33.62 14.31
N VAL A 112 13.80 33.47 14.86
CA VAL A 112 13.04 34.60 15.41
C VAL A 112 13.76 35.25 16.59
N ARG A 113 14.31 34.46 17.51
CA ARG A 113 15.08 34.97 18.65
C ARG A 113 16.37 35.68 18.21
N ALA A 114 17.02 35.22 17.13
CA ALA A 114 18.21 35.86 16.57
C ALA A 114 17.89 37.19 15.85
N ALA A 115 16.74 37.28 15.18
CA ALA A 115 16.33 38.48 14.45
C ALA A 115 15.70 39.57 15.34
N VAL A 116 15.02 39.19 16.43
CA VAL A 116 14.30 40.12 17.30
C VAL A 116 15.15 40.52 18.50
N LYS A 117 15.72 41.73 18.45
CA LYS A 117 16.61 42.29 19.50
C LYS A 117 15.94 42.44 20.88
N ASN A 118 14.63 42.69 20.95
CA ASN A 118 13.87 42.85 22.20
C ASN A 118 12.81 41.75 22.37
N THR A 119 13.23 40.51 22.61
CA THR A 119 12.36 39.33 22.74
C THR A 119 11.33 39.43 23.89
N ARG A 120 11.50 40.36 24.83
CA ARG A 120 10.63 40.53 26.01
C ARG A 120 9.39 41.39 25.76
N GLN A 121 9.34 42.12 24.63
CA GLN A 121 8.23 42.98 24.26
C GLN A 121 7.01 42.13 23.84
N ASP A 122 5.80 42.55 24.20
CA ASP A 122 4.60 41.76 23.93
C ASP A 122 4.32 41.56 22.44
N GLU A 123 4.82 42.45 21.59
CA GLU A 123 4.80 42.33 20.12
C GLU A 123 5.63 41.14 19.62
N ALA A 124 6.82 40.93 20.19
CA ALA A 124 7.69 39.80 19.85
C ALA A 124 7.06 38.45 20.25
N LYS A 125 6.38 38.41 21.41
CA LYS A 125 5.62 37.24 21.86
C LYS A 125 4.43 36.97 20.95
N LYS A 126 3.65 38.00 20.59
CA LYS A 126 2.54 37.88 19.63
C LYS A 126 3.02 37.35 18.28
N LEU A 127 4.14 37.87 17.76
CA LEU A 127 4.74 37.39 16.51
C LEU A 127 5.18 35.91 16.59
N SER A 128 5.81 35.51 17.69
CA SER A 128 6.23 34.11 17.88
C SER A 128 5.03 33.15 17.94
N LEU A 129 3.96 33.57 18.61
CA LEU A 129 2.70 32.80 18.70
C LEU A 129 2.00 32.68 17.34
N THR A 130 1.87 33.79 16.59
CA THR A 130 1.26 33.75 15.25
C THR A 130 2.08 32.91 14.30
N LEU A 131 3.41 33.00 14.36
CA LEU A 131 4.29 32.15 13.57
C LEU A 131 4.15 30.67 13.92
N HIS A 132 4.06 30.33 15.21
CA HIS A 132 3.79 28.96 15.64
C HIS A 132 2.46 28.47 15.08
N GLN A 133 1.40 29.27 15.22
CA GLN A 133 0.07 28.93 14.70
C GLN A 133 0.09 28.69 13.19
N VAL A 134 0.68 29.59 12.42
CA VAL A 134 0.80 29.46 10.95
C VAL A 134 1.66 28.25 10.58
N SER A 135 2.72 27.97 11.33
CA SER A 135 3.59 26.80 11.10
C SER A 135 2.81 25.49 11.31
N VAL A 136 2.08 25.37 12.42
CA VAL A 136 1.22 24.21 12.71
C VAL A 136 0.13 24.06 11.66
N GLN A 137 -0.52 25.15 11.26
CA GLN A 137 -1.54 25.12 10.19
C GLN A 137 -0.95 24.66 8.86
N ASN A 138 0.22 25.16 8.46
CA ASN A 138 0.90 24.73 7.25
C ASN A 138 1.28 23.24 7.31
N GLN A 139 1.78 22.75 8.44
CA GLN A 139 2.07 21.33 8.61
C GLN A 139 0.81 20.49 8.45
N LEU A 140 -0.28 20.89 9.12
CA LEU A 140 -1.56 20.18 9.03
C LEU A 140 -2.06 20.14 7.58
N LEU A 141 -2.05 21.28 6.88
CA LEU A 141 -2.42 21.38 5.46
C LEU A 141 -1.52 20.54 4.56
N GLN A 142 -0.22 20.47 4.82
CA GLN A 142 0.70 19.63 4.07
C GLN A 142 0.42 18.14 4.30
N HIS A 143 0.14 17.73 5.54
CA HIS A 143 -0.26 16.36 5.85
C HIS A 143 -1.58 15.99 5.18
N GLU A 144 -2.56 16.88 5.21
CA GLU A 144 -3.86 16.71 4.56
C GLU A 144 -3.73 16.57 3.04
N ASN A 145 -3.05 17.51 2.38
CA ASN A 145 -2.81 17.45 0.92
C ASN A 145 -2.07 16.17 0.51
N ARG A 146 -1.09 15.73 1.31
CA ARG A 146 -0.37 14.48 1.05
C ARG A 146 -1.31 13.27 1.17
N GLY A 147 -2.19 13.26 2.18
CA GLY A 147 -3.22 12.23 2.37
C GLY A 147 -4.17 12.17 1.17
N LEU A 148 -4.74 13.32 0.79
CA LEU A 148 -5.65 13.45 -0.36
C LEU A 148 -5.01 13.00 -1.67
N HIS A 149 -3.74 13.34 -1.92
CA HIS A 149 -3.02 12.85 -3.09
C HIS A 149 -2.91 11.32 -3.11
N LYS A 150 -2.55 10.69 -1.99
CA LYS A 150 -2.51 9.23 -1.88
C LYS A 150 -3.89 8.63 -2.10
N ALA A 151 -4.91 9.19 -1.45
CA ALA A 151 -6.30 8.77 -1.59
C ALA A 151 -6.72 8.77 -3.07
N LEU A 152 -6.48 9.88 -3.77
CA LEU A 152 -6.79 10.00 -5.19
C LEU A 152 -6.06 8.96 -6.06
N GLN A 153 -4.80 8.63 -5.73
CA GLN A 153 -4.08 7.53 -6.39
C GLN A 153 -4.75 6.17 -6.12
N HIS A 154 -5.16 5.88 -4.89
CA HIS A 154 -5.88 4.66 -4.55
C HIS A 154 -7.23 4.57 -5.27
N GLN A 155 -7.99 5.66 -5.31
CA GLN A 155 -9.26 5.72 -6.04
C GLN A 155 -9.06 5.47 -7.53
N LYS A 156 -8.01 6.03 -8.14
CA LYS A 156 -7.62 5.73 -9.53
C LYS A 156 -7.28 4.25 -9.71
N LYS A 157 -6.58 3.62 -8.76
CA LYS A 157 -6.30 2.17 -8.80
C LYS A 157 -7.58 1.33 -8.71
N HIS A 158 -8.54 1.71 -7.84
CA HIS A 158 -9.84 1.03 -7.74
C HIS A 158 -10.64 1.10 -9.04
N LYS A 159 -10.58 2.24 -9.75
CA LYS A 159 -11.25 2.42 -11.05
C LYS A 159 -10.59 1.61 -12.18
N LYS A 160 -9.29 1.32 -12.07
CA LYS A 160 -8.57 0.48 -13.04
C LYS A 160 -8.95 -0.99 -12.84
N LYS A 161 -10.05 -1.42 -13.45
CA LYS A 161 -10.37 -2.84 -13.58
C LYS A 161 -9.41 -3.48 -14.59
N GLY A 162 -8.59 -4.41 -14.13
CA GLY A 162 -7.75 -5.20 -15.03
C GLY A 162 -8.61 -6.15 -15.89
N LYS A 163 -8.14 -6.44 -17.11
CA LYS A 163 -8.70 -7.52 -17.92
C LYS A 163 -8.44 -8.84 -17.18
N ALA A 164 -9.48 -9.65 -17.02
CA ALA A 164 -9.34 -10.95 -16.40
C ALA A 164 -8.48 -11.84 -17.31
N LEU A 165 -7.44 -12.44 -16.73
CA LEU A 165 -6.56 -13.33 -17.45
C LEU A 165 -7.31 -14.63 -17.74
N ASP A 166 -7.43 -14.98 -19.02
CA ASP A 166 -8.08 -16.23 -19.43
C ASP A 166 -7.17 -17.43 -19.14
N LEU A 167 -7.47 -18.12 -18.05
CA LEU A 167 -6.71 -19.25 -17.53
C LEU A 167 -7.21 -20.61 -18.06
N GLN A 168 -8.18 -20.62 -19.00
CA GLN A 168 -8.77 -21.83 -19.64
C GLN A 168 -9.06 -22.96 -18.64
N GLN A 169 -10.20 -22.87 -17.96
CA GLN A 169 -10.66 -23.92 -17.05
C GLN A 169 -10.97 -25.21 -17.81
N ARG A 170 -10.48 -26.35 -17.31
CA ARG A 170 -10.88 -27.68 -17.83
C ARG A 170 -12.35 -27.91 -17.49
N GLN A 171 -13.15 -28.27 -18.48
CA GLN A 171 -14.60 -28.44 -18.37
C GLN A 171 -15.00 -29.53 -17.35
N GLU A 172 -14.12 -30.49 -17.06
CA GLU A 172 -14.37 -31.66 -16.21
C GLU A 172 -14.29 -31.39 -14.70
N TYR A 173 -13.85 -30.20 -14.26
CA TYR A 173 -13.62 -29.92 -12.83
C TYR A 173 -14.75 -29.08 -12.21
N HIS A 174 -15.59 -29.73 -11.38
CA HIS A 174 -16.76 -29.12 -10.72
C HIS A 174 -16.49 -28.64 -9.26
N GLY A 175 -15.24 -28.57 -8.83
CA GLY A 175 -14.87 -28.09 -7.49
C GLY A 175 -15.04 -26.57 -7.32
N ARG A 176 -15.51 -26.11 -6.15
CA ARG A 176 -15.79 -24.68 -5.87
C ARG A 176 -14.56 -23.76 -5.78
N ALA A 177 -13.36 -24.32 -5.60
CA ALA A 177 -12.11 -23.57 -5.52
C ALA A 177 -11.11 -24.08 -6.57
N ILE A 178 -10.58 -23.18 -7.38
CA ILE A 178 -9.62 -23.48 -8.44
C ILE A 178 -8.28 -22.86 -8.05
N PHE A 179 -7.27 -23.70 -7.79
CA PHE A 179 -5.92 -23.24 -7.55
C PHE A 179 -5.12 -23.25 -8.86
N TRP A 180 -4.58 -22.09 -9.22
CA TRP A 180 -3.78 -21.94 -10.44
C TRP A 180 -2.30 -22.05 -10.13
N SER A 181 -1.63 -22.99 -10.78
CA SER A 181 -0.17 -23.08 -10.73
C SER A 181 0.48 -21.84 -11.34
N PRO A 182 1.62 -21.34 -10.80
CA PRO A 182 2.39 -20.25 -11.39
C PRO A 182 2.75 -20.46 -12.87
N ARG A 183 2.90 -21.73 -13.30
CA ARG A 183 3.13 -22.06 -14.70
C ARG A 183 1.94 -21.67 -15.59
N LYS A 184 0.71 -22.03 -15.20
CA LYS A 184 -0.51 -21.69 -15.97
C LYS A 184 -0.73 -20.18 -16.07
N VAL A 185 -0.45 -19.44 -14.99
CA VAL A 185 -0.53 -17.97 -15.01
C VAL A 185 0.48 -17.37 -16.00
N ARG A 186 1.71 -17.90 -16.06
CA ARG A 186 2.72 -17.47 -17.04
C ARG A 186 2.28 -17.76 -18.47
N GLU A 187 1.76 -18.95 -18.74
CA GLU A 187 1.27 -19.36 -20.06
C GLU A 187 0.12 -18.46 -20.53
N ALA A 188 -0.84 -18.15 -19.67
CA ALA A 188 -1.94 -17.26 -20.02
C ALA A 188 -1.47 -15.81 -20.31
N ARG A 189 -0.50 -15.30 -19.54
CA ARG A 189 0.11 -13.98 -19.80
C ARG A 189 0.84 -13.94 -21.14
N ALA A 190 1.55 -15.02 -21.50
CA ALA A 190 2.21 -15.12 -22.79
C ALA A 190 1.19 -15.06 -23.94
N ARG A 191 0.06 -15.76 -23.83
CA ARG A 191 -1.03 -15.71 -24.82
C ARG A 191 -1.65 -14.32 -24.95
N GLU A 192 -1.86 -13.61 -23.84
CA GLU A 192 -2.33 -12.22 -23.91
C GLU A 192 -1.33 -11.30 -24.61
N LYS A 193 -0.02 -11.49 -24.37
CA LYS A 193 1.01 -10.71 -25.03
C LYS A 193 1.00 -10.92 -26.54
N VAL A 194 0.96 -12.18 -26.99
CA VAL A 194 0.88 -12.51 -28.42
C VAL A 194 -0.36 -11.88 -29.05
N ARG A 195 -1.54 -12.02 -28.43
CA ARG A 195 -2.77 -11.37 -28.94
C ARG A 195 -2.66 -9.85 -29.03
N ALA A 196 -2.01 -9.21 -28.06
CA ALA A 196 -1.82 -7.77 -28.08
C ALA A 196 -0.87 -7.34 -29.22
N ASP A 197 0.21 -8.10 -29.43
CA ASP A 197 1.16 -7.86 -30.51
C ASP A 197 0.48 -8.04 -31.89
N ASP A 198 -0.32 -9.09 -32.08
CA ASP A 198 -1.10 -9.34 -33.28
C ASP A 198 -2.12 -8.21 -33.56
N GLU A 199 -2.84 -7.75 -32.53
CA GLU A 199 -3.79 -6.63 -32.65
C GLU A 199 -3.10 -5.31 -33.07
N ILE A 200 -1.87 -5.07 -32.59
CA ILE A 200 -1.07 -3.91 -32.97
C ILE A 200 -0.66 -4.03 -34.44
N GLU A 201 -0.18 -5.20 -34.86
CA GLU A 201 0.24 -5.44 -36.23
C GLU A 201 -0.93 -5.33 -37.22
N GLU A 202 -2.10 -5.86 -36.89
CA GLU A 202 -3.30 -5.68 -37.72
C GLU A 202 -3.69 -4.21 -37.89
N LYS A 203 -3.62 -3.41 -36.82
CA LYS A 203 -3.91 -1.96 -36.89
C LYS A 203 -2.91 -1.25 -37.78
N LEU A 204 -1.63 -1.61 -37.67
CA LEU A 204 -0.56 -1.06 -38.49
C LEU A 204 -0.75 -1.44 -39.97
N GLN A 205 -1.10 -2.69 -40.27
CA GLN A 205 -1.43 -3.13 -41.62
C GLN A 205 -2.65 -2.41 -42.20
N LYS A 206 -3.71 -2.20 -41.38
CA LYS A 206 -4.90 -1.43 -41.81
C LYS A 206 -4.55 0.02 -42.11
N ALA A 207 -3.69 0.66 -41.31
CA ALA A 207 -3.21 2.01 -41.57
C ALA A 207 -2.42 2.09 -42.88
N ARG A 208 -1.44 1.19 -43.09
CA ARG A 208 -0.67 1.10 -44.35
C ARG A 208 -1.56 0.90 -45.57
N ARG A 209 -2.56 0.01 -45.48
CA ARG A 209 -3.55 -0.21 -46.56
C ARG A 209 -4.39 1.02 -46.86
N LYS A 210 -4.65 1.87 -45.86
CA LYS A 210 -5.38 3.13 -46.05
C LYS A 210 -4.51 4.15 -46.78
N GLU A 211 -3.27 4.32 -46.35
CA GLU A 211 -2.27 5.19 -47.00
C GLU A 211 -2.03 4.79 -48.46
N SER A 212 -1.85 3.49 -48.74
CA SER A 212 -1.64 3.00 -50.11
C SER A 212 -2.85 3.27 -51.01
N ARG A 213 -4.08 3.18 -50.46
CA ARG A 213 -5.32 3.49 -51.20
C ARG A 213 -5.45 4.99 -51.49
N GLU A 214 -5.03 5.84 -50.56
CA GLU A 214 -5.03 7.29 -50.76
C GLU A 214 -3.99 7.71 -51.80
N ALA A 215 -2.77 7.16 -51.73
CA ALA A 215 -1.74 7.39 -52.74
C ALA A 215 -2.18 6.95 -54.14
N ALA A 216 -2.82 5.77 -54.26
CA ALA A 216 -3.34 5.29 -55.54
C ALA A 216 -4.47 6.18 -56.09
N LYS A 217 -5.30 6.81 -55.23
CA LYS A 217 -6.30 7.77 -55.67
C LYS A 217 -5.66 9.05 -56.22
N VAL A 218 -4.65 9.58 -55.54
CA VAL A 218 -3.91 10.77 -55.98
C VAL A 218 -3.22 10.49 -57.32
N GLN A 219 -2.55 9.35 -57.47
CA GLN A 219 -1.92 8.96 -58.73
C GLN A 219 -2.93 8.87 -59.89
N ARG A 220 -4.09 8.25 -59.66
CA ARG A 220 -5.16 8.21 -60.68
C ARG A 220 -5.71 9.58 -61.04
N GLN A 221 -5.76 10.52 -60.09
CA GLN A 221 -6.18 11.89 -60.37
C GLN A 221 -5.15 12.60 -61.25
N ILE A 222 -3.86 12.47 -60.94
CA ILE A 222 -2.78 13.02 -61.76
C ILE A 222 -2.83 12.45 -63.18
N GLU A 223 -2.94 11.13 -63.33
CA GLU A 223 -3.00 10.47 -64.65
C GLU A 223 -4.23 10.90 -65.48
N LEU A 224 -5.36 11.18 -64.83
CA LEU A 224 -6.55 11.73 -65.49
C LEU A 224 -6.40 13.19 -65.89
N GLU A 225 -5.65 13.99 -65.13
CA GLU A 225 -5.32 15.37 -65.47
C GLU A 225 -4.34 15.43 -66.64
N ASP A 226 -3.29 14.59 -66.65
CA ASP A 226 -2.33 14.49 -67.74
C ASP A 226 -3.01 14.09 -69.06
N ARG A 227 -3.91 13.10 -69.03
CA ARG A 227 -4.71 12.68 -70.20
C ARG A 227 -5.70 13.72 -70.72
N ARG A 228 -6.04 14.74 -69.92
CA ARG A 228 -6.89 15.86 -70.36
C ARG A 228 -6.07 17.02 -70.93
N ALA A 229 -4.76 17.04 -70.68
CA ALA A 229 -3.85 18.08 -71.15
C ALA A 229 -3.18 17.72 -72.50
N GLU A 230 -3.16 16.44 -72.87
CA GLU A 230 -2.87 15.93 -74.22
C GLU A 230 -4.06 16.09 -75.18
#